data_AF-A0A914S9L9-F1
#
_entry.id   AF-A0A914S9L9-F1
#
_cell.length_a   1.000
_cell.length_b   1.000
_cell.length_c   1.000
_cell.angle_alpha   90.00
_cell.angle_beta   90.00
_cell.angle_gamma   90.00
#
_symmetry.space_group_name_H-M   'P 1'
#
loop_
_entity.id
_entity.type
_entity.pdbx_description
1 polymer ?
#
loop_
_entity_poly.entity_id
_entity_poly.type
_entity_poly.pdbx_seq_one_letter_code
_entity_poly.pdbx_strand_id
1 'polypeptide(L)'
;MRDKETKHQCLVGYYYETGIAKAKSVASHIVDNFFYEGAPRRKVLVFAHHQVVLDTISMRRHSESTESEENYRYALSHSECSAIGLRSIRIDGTTASKSREEQCRLFQEDDDVVVAVLSMTAAGLGITLTAATVVVFAELHWNPG
;
A
#
# COMPACT_ATOMS: atom_id res chain seq x y z
N MET A 1 20.16 -9.00 -31.03
CA MET A 1 19.04 -9.53 -30.22
C MET A 1 19.28 -9.45 -28.69
N ARG A 2 20.53 -9.38 -28.18
CA ARG A 2 20.85 -9.26 -26.73
C ARG A 2 20.63 -7.87 -26.07
N ASP A 3 20.39 -6.82 -26.86
CA ASP A 3 20.33 -5.42 -26.35
C ASP A 3 18.95 -5.01 -25.80
N LYS A 4 17.85 -5.62 -26.31
CA LYS A 4 16.48 -5.29 -25.86
C LYS A 4 16.17 -5.84 -24.46
N GLU A 5 16.68 -7.02 -24.14
CA GLU A 5 16.43 -7.71 -22.87
C GLU A 5 17.20 -7.05 -21.71
N THR A 6 18.43 -6.62 -21.96
CA THR A 6 19.26 -5.88 -21.01
C THR A 6 18.67 -4.50 -20.67
N LYS A 7 18.12 -3.79 -21.68
CA LYS A 7 17.42 -2.51 -21.48
C LYS A 7 16.15 -2.68 -20.65
N HIS A 8 15.38 -3.74 -20.88
CA HIS A 8 14.17 -4.03 -20.11
C HIS A 8 14.51 -4.37 -18.65
N GLN A 9 15.54 -5.18 -18.40
CA GLN A 9 16.02 -5.50 -17.05
C GLN A 9 16.53 -4.26 -16.29
N CYS A 10 17.30 -3.38 -16.94
CA CYS A 10 17.72 -2.11 -16.34
C CYS A 10 16.52 -1.20 -16.04
N LEU A 11 15.54 -1.11 -16.95
CA LEU A 11 14.33 -0.32 -16.75
C LEU A 11 13.57 -0.78 -15.49
N VAL A 12 13.39 -2.10 -15.35
CA VAL A 12 12.75 -2.71 -14.17
C VAL A 12 13.51 -2.39 -12.89
N GLY A 13 14.85 -2.43 -12.91
CA GLY A 13 15.68 -2.00 -11.79
C GLY A 13 15.48 -0.53 -11.41
N TYR A 14 15.42 0.38 -12.38
CA TYR A 14 15.14 1.81 -12.11
C TYR A 14 13.72 2.06 -11.59
N TYR A 15 12.72 1.31 -12.06
CA TYR A 15 11.35 1.38 -11.52
C TYR A 15 11.30 0.93 -10.06
N TYR A 16 12.06 -0.09 -9.70
CA TYR A 16 12.18 -0.57 -8.33
C TYR A 16 12.82 0.49 -7.41
N GLU A 17 13.99 1.01 -7.78
CA GLU A 17 14.72 2.02 -6.97
C GLU A 17 13.92 3.32 -6.84
N THR A 18 13.29 3.79 -7.92
CA THR A 18 12.46 5.00 -7.87
C THR A 18 11.13 4.77 -7.14
N GLY A 19 10.57 3.55 -7.18
CA GLY A 19 9.38 3.17 -6.43
C GLY A 19 9.62 3.24 -4.92
N ILE A 20 10.75 2.72 -4.45
CA ILE A 20 11.16 2.77 -3.03
C ILE A 20 11.32 4.22 -2.56
N ALA A 21 12.03 5.05 -3.32
CA ALA A 21 12.22 6.46 -2.96
C ALA A 21 10.88 7.23 -2.88
N LYS A 22 9.96 6.94 -3.81
CA LYS A 22 8.63 7.57 -3.84
C LYS A 22 7.72 7.06 -2.74
N ALA A 23 7.81 5.80 -2.35
CA ALA A 23 6.92 5.19 -1.36
C ALA A 23 6.89 5.98 -0.03
N LYS A 24 8.07 6.42 0.44
CA LYS A 24 8.16 7.27 1.65
C LYS A 24 7.47 8.62 1.47
N SER A 25 7.71 9.28 0.35
CA SER A 25 7.06 10.57 0.04
C SER A 25 5.55 10.42 -0.15
N VAL A 26 5.09 9.31 -0.72
CA VAL A 26 3.66 9.01 -0.92
C VAL A 26 2.98 8.75 0.42
N ALA A 27 3.59 7.97 1.30
CA ALA A 27 3.06 7.73 2.64
C ALA A 27 2.90 9.04 3.42
N SER A 28 3.93 9.89 3.40
CA SER A 28 3.90 11.22 4.02
C SER A 28 2.80 12.09 3.40
N HIS A 29 2.72 12.12 2.06
CA HIS A 29 1.70 12.88 1.35
C HIS A 29 0.27 12.45 1.67
N ILE A 30 0.02 11.15 1.83
CA ILE A 30 -1.30 10.62 2.21
C ILE A 30 -1.66 11.11 3.61
N VAL A 31 -0.71 11.02 4.54
CA VAL A 31 -0.90 11.51 5.91
C VAL A 31 -1.18 13.00 5.93
N ASP A 32 -0.34 13.81 5.31
CA ASP A 32 -0.42 15.26 5.36
C ASP A 32 -1.69 15.80 4.70
N ASN A 33 -2.17 15.14 3.64
CA ASN A 33 -3.34 15.60 2.90
C ASN A 33 -4.67 15.05 3.41
N PHE A 34 -4.69 13.84 3.98
CA PHE A 34 -5.94 13.15 4.34
C PHE A 34 -6.11 12.93 5.84
N PHE A 35 -5.03 12.97 6.62
CA PHE A 35 -5.03 12.63 8.05
C PHE A 35 -4.33 13.68 8.93
N TYR A 36 -4.33 14.95 8.51
CA TYR A 36 -3.86 16.07 9.32
C TYR A 36 -4.77 16.35 10.53
N GLU A 37 -4.28 17.12 11.49
CA GLU A 37 -5.04 17.49 12.70
C GLU A 37 -6.29 18.30 12.35
N GLY A 38 -7.48 17.77 12.66
CA GLY A 38 -8.77 18.37 12.28
C GLY A 38 -9.32 17.95 10.92
N ALA A 39 -8.66 17.02 10.21
CA ALA A 39 -9.18 16.44 8.98
C ALA A 39 -10.48 15.66 9.26
N PRO A 40 -11.48 15.72 8.35
CA PRO A 40 -12.68 14.92 8.49
C PRO A 40 -12.36 13.43 8.26
N ARG A 41 -12.96 12.55 9.08
CA ARG A 41 -12.78 11.10 8.99
C ARG A 41 -13.14 10.61 7.59
N ARG A 42 -12.24 9.86 6.98
CA ARG A 42 -12.40 9.28 5.64
C ARG A 42 -11.58 8.01 5.52
N LYS A 43 -11.98 7.13 4.58
CA LYS A 43 -11.19 5.95 4.22
C LYS A 43 -10.60 6.11 2.82
N VAL A 44 -9.35 5.67 2.68
CA VAL A 44 -8.52 5.88 1.48
C VAL A 44 -8.05 4.53 0.92
N LEU A 45 -8.21 4.34 -0.40
CA LEU A 45 -7.59 3.24 -1.13
C LEU A 45 -6.25 3.69 -1.68
N VAL A 46 -5.22 2.85 -1.58
CA VAL A 46 -3.90 3.12 -2.14
C VAL A 46 -3.50 1.97 -3.05
N PHE A 47 -3.32 2.25 -4.34
CA PHE A 47 -2.88 1.27 -5.32
C PHE A 47 -1.38 1.38 -5.59
N ALA A 48 -0.68 0.25 -5.52
CA ALA A 48 0.72 0.13 -5.92
C ALA A 48 0.98 -1.20 -6.64
N HIS A 49 2.16 -1.34 -7.24
CA HIS A 49 2.55 -2.53 -8.00
C HIS A 49 3.65 -3.31 -7.28
N HIS A 50 4.71 -2.63 -6.81
CA HIS A 50 5.86 -3.27 -6.20
C HIS A 50 5.56 -3.66 -4.75
N GLN A 51 5.89 -4.90 -4.40
CA GLN A 51 5.73 -5.45 -3.04
C GLN A 51 6.40 -4.56 -2.00
N VAL A 52 7.61 -4.07 -2.27
CA VAL A 52 8.34 -3.18 -1.36
C VAL A 52 7.61 -1.86 -1.15
N VAL A 53 6.92 -1.34 -2.16
CA VAL A 53 6.12 -0.10 -2.03
C VAL A 53 4.85 -0.37 -1.21
N LEU A 54 4.15 -1.47 -1.47
CA LEU A 54 3.01 -1.91 -0.64
C LEU A 54 3.42 -2.09 0.83
N ASP A 55 4.57 -2.70 1.08
CA ASP A 55 5.12 -2.91 2.43
C ASP A 55 5.50 -1.59 3.10
N THR A 56 6.09 -0.65 2.34
CA THR A 56 6.48 0.67 2.85
C THR A 56 5.28 1.54 3.22
N ILE A 57 4.20 1.47 2.42
CA ILE A 57 2.97 2.25 2.65
C ILE A 57 2.06 1.59 3.70
N SER A 58 2.22 0.28 3.96
CA SER A 58 1.38 -0.42 4.94
C SER A 58 1.62 0.11 6.35
N MET A 59 0.62 0.82 6.87
CA MET A 59 0.61 1.36 8.22
C MET A 59 0.13 0.26 9.17
N ARG A 60 1.06 -0.41 9.86
CA ARG A 60 0.76 -1.38 10.93
C ARG A 60 0.98 -0.76 12.28
N ARG A 61 0.04 -0.98 13.20
CA ARG A 61 0.27 -0.72 14.62
C ARG A 61 1.16 -1.84 15.15
N HIS A 62 2.30 -1.49 15.74
CA HIS A 62 3.08 -2.42 16.54
C HIS A 62 2.30 -2.73 17.83
N SER A 63 1.42 -3.71 17.78
CA SER A 63 1.00 -4.45 18.95
C SER A 63 0.82 -5.91 18.56
N GLU A 64 1.73 -6.72 19.08
CA GLU A 64 1.69 -8.19 19.24
C GLU A 64 2.09 -9.07 18.05
N SER A 65 3.31 -9.60 18.18
CA SER A 65 3.62 -11.04 18.15
C SER A 65 3.08 -11.81 16.94
N THR A 66 3.81 -11.80 15.83
CA THR A 66 3.79 -12.93 14.90
C THR A 66 5.15 -13.15 14.25
N GLU A 67 5.61 -14.39 14.31
CA GLU A 67 6.94 -14.87 13.92
C GLU A 67 7.08 -14.88 12.38
N SER A 68 7.46 -13.76 11.78
CA SER A 68 8.07 -13.71 10.44
C SER A 68 8.70 -12.33 10.21
N GLU A 69 9.74 -12.04 10.99
CA GLU A 69 10.16 -10.68 11.34
C GLU A 69 11.25 -10.03 10.44
N GLU A 70 11.93 -10.73 9.53
CA GLU A 70 13.18 -10.14 9.01
C GLU A 70 12.97 -9.09 7.90
N ASN A 71 12.00 -9.29 7.00
CA ASN A 71 11.75 -8.34 5.90
C ASN A 71 10.89 -7.14 6.31
N TYR A 72 10.05 -7.28 7.34
CA TYR A 72 9.06 -6.26 7.72
C TYR A 72 9.60 -5.15 8.63
N ARG A 73 10.65 -5.43 9.42
CA ARG A 73 11.25 -4.46 10.34
C ARG A 73 11.95 -3.30 9.63
N TYR A 74 12.45 -3.53 8.41
CA TYR A 74 13.14 -2.50 7.65
C TYR A 74 12.18 -1.40 7.16
N ALA A 75 10.99 -1.77 6.68
CA ALA A 75 9.97 -0.82 6.20
C ALA A 75 9.35 0.02 7.34
N LEU A 76 9.18 -0.56 8.53
CA LEU A 76 8.53 0.09 9.68
C LEU A 76 9.43 1.10 10.42
N SER A 77 10.76 0.91 10.40
CA SER A 77 11.70 1.81 11.09
C SER A 77 11.85 3.20 10.45
N HIS A 78 11.40 3.39 9.20
CA HIS A 78 11.60 4.62 8.43
C HIS A 78 10.30 5.35 8.03
N SER A 79 9.13 4.80 8.40
CA SER A 79 7.83 5.40 8.11
C SER A 79 7.42 6.36 9.23
N GLU A 80 7.57 7.66 8.98
CA GLU A 80 7.10 8.75 9.86
C GLU A 80 5.58 8.68 10.12
N CYS A 81 4.85 7.84 9.37
CA CYS A 81 3.43 7.56 9.60
C CYS A 81 3.14 6.81 10.90
N SER A 82 4.15 6.26 11.60
CA SER A 82 3.95 5.60 12.91
C SER A 82 3.46 6.57 14.00
N ALA A 83 3.67 7.89 13.82
CA ALA A 83 3.23 8.92 14.76
C ALA A 83 1.71 9.12 14.78
N ILE A 84 1.01 8.78 13.70
CA ILE A 84 -0.44 8.82 13.60
C ILE A 84 -0.89 7.37 13.62
N GLY A 85 -1.51 6.90 14.70
CA GLY A 85 -1.83 5.49 14.93
C GLY A 85 -2.90 4.89 14.00
N LEU A 86 -2.83 5.17 12.70
CA LEU A 86 -3.70 4.73 11.63
C LEU A 86 -3.53 3.22 11.39
N ARG A 87 -4.64 2.50 11.26
CA ARG A 87 -4.62 1.09 10.88
C ARG A 87 -4.90 0.97 9.38
N SER A 88 -4.21 0.02 8.76
CA SER A 88 -4.40 -0.32 7.36
C SER A 88 -4.63 -1.81 7.15
N ILE A 89 -5.30 -2.14 6.04
CA ILE A 89 -5.35 -3.50 5.49
C ILE A 89 -4.45 -3.61 4.26
N ARG A 90 -4.05 -4.84 3.92
CA ARG A 90 -3.33 -5.13 2.68
C ARG A 90 -4.03 -6.25 1.92
N ILE A 91 -4.27 -6.03 0.63
CA ILE A 91 -4.77 -7.07 -0.29
C ILE A 91 -3.90 -7.07 -1.54
N ASP A 92 -3.30 -8.23 -1.82
CA ASP A 92 -2.55 -8.46 -3.04
C ASP A 92 -2.80 -9.86 -3.64
N GLY A 93 -2.05 -10.19 -4.70
CA GLY A 93 -2.18 -11.47 -5.39
C GLY A 93 -1.83 -12.71 -4.55
N THR A 94 -1.19 -12.53 -3.40
CA THR A 94 -0.85 -13.62 -2.47
C THR A 94 -1.88 -13.77 -1.34
N THR A 95 -2.82 -12.82 -1.22
CA THR A 95 -3.84 -12.82 -0.17
C THR A 95 -4.91 -13.88 -0.47
N ALA A 96 -4.99 -14.89 0.41
CA ALA A 96 -5.96 -15.97 0.31
C ALA A 96 -7.41 -15.45 0.40
N SER A 97 -8.36 -16.12 -0.27
CA SER A 97 -9.75 -15.67 -0.39
C SER A 97 -10.43 -15.38 0.96
N LYS A 98 -10.27 -16.29 1.94
CA LYS A 98 -10.84 -16.11 3.29
C LYS A 98 -10.25 -14.89 4.01
N SER A 99 -8.93 -14.70 3.92
CA SER A 99 -8.27 -13.53 4.49
C SER A 99 -8.71 -12.25 3.79
N ARG A 100 -8.95 -12.29 2.48
CA ARG A 100 -9.39 -11.13 1.70
C ARG A 100 -10.77 -10.65 2.14
N GLU A 101 -11.73 -11.57 2.31
CA GLU A 101 -13.06 -11.24 2.82
C GLU A 101 -12.99 -10.58 4.20
N GLU A 102 -12.15 -11.11 5.09
CA GLU A 102 -11.94 -10.54 6.41
C GLU A 102 -11.30 -9.15 6.36
N GLN A 103 -10.28 -8.94 5.52
CA GLN A 103 -9.68 -7.61 5.32
C GLN A 103 -10.72 -6.62 4.76
N CYS A 104 -11.51 -7.01 3.76
CA CYS A 104 -12.59 -6.18 3.23
C CYS A 104 -13.60 -5.82 4.31
N ARG A 105 -14.02 -6.79 5.14
CA ARG A 105 -14.93 -6.58 6.26
C ARG A 105 -14.35 -5.58 7.26
N LEU A 106 -13.09 -5.77 7.67
CA LEU A 106 -12.38 -4.83 8.55
C LEU A 106 -12.38 -3.42 7.95
N PHE A 107 -12.01 -3.27 6.68
CA PHE A 107 -12.00 -1.94 6.05
C PHE A 107 -13.39 -1.31 5.92
N GLN A 108 -14.46 -2.11 5.80
CA GLN A 108 -15.82 -1.56 5.71
C GLN A 108 -16.43 -1.24 7.08
N GLU A 109 -16.25 -2.12 8.06
CA GLU A 109 -16.93 -2.05 9.37
C GLU A 109 -16.09 -1.42 10.47
N ASP A 110 -14.75 -1.60 10.45
CA ASP A 110 -13.86 -1.06 11.48
C ASP A 110 -13.46 0.37 11.11
N ASP A 111 -13.90 1.29 11.95
CA ASP A 111 -13.72 2.71 11.79
C ASP A 111 -12.25 3.13 11.97
N ASP A 112 -11.45 2.37 12.72
CA ASP A 112 -10.02 2.61 12.93
C ASP A 112 -9.16 2.17 11.74
N VAL A 113 -9.73 1.33 10.86
CA VAL A 113 -9.11 0.89 9.61
C VAL A 113 -9.48 1.89 8.52
N VAL A 114 -8.58 2.84 8.26
CA VAL A 114 -8.83 3.99 7.38
C VAL A 114 -8.03 3.96 6.08
N VAL A 115 -7.07 3.04 5.95
CA VAL A 115 -6.29 2.88 4.72
C VAL A 115 -6.39 1.44 4.22
N ALA A 116 -6.63 1.27 2.92
CA ALA A 116 -6.52 -0.03 2.26
C ALA A 116 -5.43 0.01 1.19
N VAL A 117 -4.38 -0.79 1.40
CA VAL A 117 -3.24 -0.92 0.48
C VAL A 117 -3.50 -2.09 -0.45
N LEU A 118 -3.61 -1.81 -1.75
CA LEU A 118 -4.06 -2.73 -2.77
C LEU A 118 -2.99 -2.90 -3.85
N SER A 119 -2.73 -4.14 -4.26
CA SER A 119 -1.98 -4.35 -5.50
C SER A 119 -2.85 -3.95 -6.69
N MET A 120 -2.22 -3.55 -7.81
CA MET A 120 -2.94 -3.34 -9.07
C MET A 120 -3.74 -4.56 -9.51
N THR A 121 -3.23 -5.77 -9.26
CA THR A 121 -3.93 -7.02 -9.56
C THR A 121 -5.17 -7.23 -8.69
N ALA A 122 -5.23 -6.63 -7.49
CA ALA A 122 -6.40 -6.71 -6.61
C ALA A 122 -7.62 -5.98 -7.20
N ALA A 123 -7.43 -4.98 -8.07
CA ALA A 123 -8.53 -4.29 -8.75
C ALA A 123 -9.36 -5.22 -9.65
N GLY A 124 -8.75 -6.29 -10.20
CA GLY A 124 -9.43 -7.27 -11.05
C GLY A 124 -10.18 -8.38 -10.30
N LEU A 125 -10.09 -8.42 -8.96
CA LEU A 125 -10.60 -9.52 -8.14
C LEU A 125 -12.06 -9.33 -7.68
N GLY A 126 -12.72 -8.23 -8.06
CA GLY A 126 -14.11 -7.97 -7.66
C GLY A 126 -14.27 -7.67 -6.17
N ILE A 127 -13.29 -7.02 -5.54
CA ILE A 127 -13.39 -6.58 -4.15
C ILE A 127 -14.27 -5.34 -4.02
N THR A 128 -15.20 -5.34 -3.06
CA THR A 128 -16.09 -4.22 -2.77
C THR A 128 -15.55 -3.45 -1.56
N LEU A 129 -15.03 -2.24 -1.78
CA LEU A 129 -14.49 -1.36 -0.74
C LEU A 129 -15.21 0.00 -0.77
N THR A 130 -16.54 -0.05 -0.69
CA THR A 130 -17.43 1.12 -0.82
C THR A 130 -17.31 2.15 0.30
N ALA A 131 -16.72 1.78 1.44
CA ALA A 131 -16.44 2.70 2.53
C ALA A 131 -15.36 3.74 2.18
N ALA A 132 -14.57 3.51 1.13
CA ALA A 132 -13.58 4.47 0.67
C ALA A 132 -14.21 5.64 -0.09
N THR A 133 -13.73 6.84 0.21
CA THR A 133 -14.13 8.07 -0.49
C THR A 133 -13.01 8.64 -1.35
N VAL A 134 -11.79 8.13 -1.20
CA VAL A 134 -10.58 8.61 -1.90
C VAL A 134 -9.81 7.42 -2.42
N VAL A 135 -9.28 7.55 -3.63
CA VAL A 135 -8.37 6.58 -4.25
C VAL A 135 -7.07 7.29 -4.63
N VAL A 136 -5.95 6.73 -4.20
CA VAL A 136 -4.59 7.21 -4.48
C VAL A 136 -3.84 6.14 -5.26
N PHE A 137 -3.20 6.52 -6.36
CA PHE A 137 -2.29 5.65 -7.08
C PHE A 137 -0.86 6.03 -6.70
N ALA A 138 -0.25 5.22 -5.83
CA ALA A 138 1.11 5.43 -5.36
C ALA A 138 2.15 5.14 -6.46
N GLU A 139 1.80 4.26 -7.39
CA GLU A 139 2.62 3.93 -8.55
C GLU A 139 1.77 4.02 -9.81
N LEU A 140 2.22 4.80 -10.78
CA LEU A 140 1.59 4.88 -12.08
C LEU A 140 2.06 3.69 -12.92
N HIS A 141 1.15 2.78 -13.27
CA HIS A 141 1.34 1.92 -14.42
C HIS A 141 1.26 2.80 -15.67
N TRP A 142 2.39 3.02 -16.32
CA TRP A 142 2.35 3.56 -17.68
C TRP A 142 1.83 2.45 -18.60
N ASN A 143 0.56 2.53 -19.00
CA ASN A 143 0.14 1.94 -20.28
C ASN A 143 -0.02 3.09 -21.27
N PRO A 144 0.63 3.05 -22.43
CA PRO A 144 0.21 3.89 -23.53
C PRO A 144 -1.12 3.32 -24.01
N GLY A 145 -2.21 4.05 -23.75
CA GLY A 145 -3.41 3.90 -24.58
C GLY A 145 -3.12 4.41 -25.97
#